data_AF-A0A5C7JFH1-F1
#
_entry.id   AF-A0A5C7JFH1-F1
#
_cell.length_a   1.000
_cell.length_b   1.000
_cell.length_c   1.000
_cell.angle_alpha   90.00
_cell.angle_beta   90.00
_cell.angle_gamma   90.00
#
_symmetry.space_group_name_H-M   'P 1'
#
loop_
_entity.id
_entity.type
_entity.pdbx_description
1 polymer ?
#
loop_
_entity_poly.entity_id
_entity_poly.type
_entity_poly.pdbx_seq_one_letter_code
_entity_poly.pdbx_strand_id
1 'polypeptide(L)'
;MSNRRRTLNIQSIAYNASTNTPSLANMVDGAVYKVSVEGIQTIGGTSKFCAVNDLIVNVGGVTSFLHVSNVNFNASTGLTTGGTTVTQSQLTETGRKIYITASGKITGGTVVNGTTGGDSYLIAGDTLETINNVLTITSQINSGSIINVGIGGLFSNMSVANDYLNLRNYADVTLNLLSATTETSSIDIENRCGGKLNILGNGFTVDFRGTVGNNCTLSGDNILIDNFTVKANHANQALYVTGNILHNNGLNVQNTHATGSGISVVSGGKLQGINIRTNLTTYNTAANITISVSNVNNYAYISANGNLTAYNITINGTFYGGNSSVNHIRNSITTNGGDFICGLSSSNFIGGSITTGGGDFSCGLSSSNYIGGSINTGGGDFSCGISSSDYIGGSINTGGGGFYG
;
A
#
# COMPACT_ATOMS: atom_id res chain seq x y z
N MET A 1 -43.64 -18.44 45.60
CA MET A 1 -43.50 -17.43 44.52
C MET A 1 -43.68 -18.14 43.19
N SER A 2 -44.81 -17.92 42.52
CA SER A 2 -45.11 -18.59 41.25
C SER A 2 -44.27 -17.95 40.15
N ASN A 3 -43.34 -18.72 39.56
CA ASN A 3 -42.69 -18.39 38.31
C ASN A 3 -43.74 -18.44 37.18
N ARG A 4 -44.57 -17.41 37.07
CA ARG A 4 -45.37 -17.18 35.88
C ARG A 4 -44.39 -16.89 34.74
N ARG A 5 -44.08 -17.92 33.93
CA ARG A 5 -43.61 -17.73 32.57
C ARG A 5 -44.64 -16.87 31.86
N ARG A 6 -44.40 -15.55 31.80
CA ARG A 6 -45.13 -14.67 30.89
C ARG A 6 -44.67 -15.05 29.50
N THR A 7 -45.42 -15.92 28.83
CA THR A 7 -45.25 -16.17 27.40
C THR A 7 -45.57 -14.84 26.71
N LEU A 8 -44.55 -14.15 26.19
CA LEU A 8 -44.77 -13.00 25.31
C LEU A 8 -45.48 -13.53 24.07
N ASN A 9 -46.77 -13.26 23.95
CA ASN A 9 -47.55 -13.71 22.81
C ASN A 9 -47.20 -12.77 21.64
N ILE A 10 -46.17 -13.13 20.88
CA ILE A 10 -45.70 -12.36 19.73
C ILE A 10 -46.72 -12.56 18.61
N GLN A 11 -47.74 -11.71 18.54
CA GLN A 11 -48.51 -11.55 17.32
C GLN A 11 -47.61 -10.87 16.30
N SER A 12 -47.00 -11.63 15.39
CA SER A 12 -46.19 -11.06 14.32
C SER A 12 -47.12 -10.41 13.29
N ILE A 13 -47.33 -9.11 13.41
CA ILE A 13 -48.01 -8.32 12.37
C ILE A 13 -46.94 -7.88 11.37
N ALA A 14 -47.14 -8.17 10.08
CA ALA A 14 -46.26 -7.69 9.02
C ALA A 14 -46.37 -6.17 8.91
N TYR A 15 -45.23 -5.49 8.86
CA TYR A 15 -45.12 -4.04 8.92
C TYR A 15 -44.38 -3.50 7.70
N ASN A 16 -45.02 -2.65 6.90
CA ASN A 16 -44.37 -2.06 5.74
C ASN A 16 -43.72 -0.71 6.12
N ALA A 17 -42.39 -0.68 6.23
CA ALA A 17 -41.65 0.53 6.62
C ALA A 17 -41.48 1.55 5.50
N SER A 18 -41.84 1.23 4.25
CA SER A 18 -41.76 2.19 3.13
C SER A 18 -42.97 3.13 3.06
N THR A 19 -44.12 2.70 3.60
CA THR A 19 -45.41 3.43 3.50
C THR A 19 -45.98 3.87 4.85
N ASN A 20 -45.19 3.78 5.95
CA ASN A 20 -45.64 4.07 7.32
C ASN A 20 -46.97 3.39 7.68
N THR A 21 -47.19 2.15 7.20
CA THR A 21 -48.48 1.46 7.40
C THR A 21 -48.28 0.11 8.10
N PRO A 22 -48.78 -0.05 9.34
CA PRO A 22 -49.53 0.93 10.14
C PRO A 22 -48.67 2.14 10.60
N SER A 23 -49.27 3.32 10.72
CA SER A 23 -48.58 4.44 11.37
C SER A 23 -48.40 4.12 12.85
N LEU A 24 -47.36 4.66 13.46
CA LEU A 24 -47.03 4.37 14.86
C LEU A 24 -48.17 4.65 15.84
N ALA A 25 -49.02 5.64 15.52
CA ALA A 25 -50.22 5.98 16.27
C ALA A 25 -51.22 4.80 16.40
N ASN A 26 -51.11 3.81 15.51
CA ASN A 26 -51.98 2.66 15.45
C ASN A 26 -51.29 1.38 16.00
N MET A 27 -50.08 1.47 16.53
CA MET A 27 -49.40 0.33 17.14
C MET A 27 -49.99 0.01 18.51
N VAL A 28 -50.64 -1.15 18.61
CA VAL A 28 -51.18 -1.69 19.87
C VAL A 28 -50.08 -1.83 20.92
N ASP A 29 -50.36 -1.39 22.14
CA ASP A 29 -49.45 -1.53 23.28
C ASP A 29 -49.18 -3.02 23.61
N GLY A 30 -47.92 -3.36 23.81
CA GLY A 30 -47.45 -4.73 24.02
C GLY A 30 -47.28 -5.57 22.76
N ALA A 31 -47.51 -5.02 21.56
CA ALA A 31 -47.35 -5.74 20.30
C ALA A 31 -45.92 -5.62 19.71
N VAL A 32 -45.56 -6.64 18.93
CA VAL A 32 -44.28 -6.74 18.20
C VAL A 32 -44.58 -6.79 16.70
N TYR A 33 -44.03 -5.85 15.96
CA TYR A 33 -44.24 -5.73 14.52
C TYR A 33 -42.97 -6.16 13.80
N LYS A 34 -43.11 -7.00 12.78
CA LYS A 34 -42.01 -7.48 11.96
C LYS A 34 -41.97 -6.72 10.64
N VAL A 35 -40.86 -6.05 10.36
CA VAL A 35 -40.69 -5.26 9.15
C VAL A 35 -40.67 -6.19 7.92
N SER A 36 -41.56 -5.97 6.95
CA SER A 36 -41.68 -6.76 5.73
C SER A 36 -41.05 -6.10 4.50
N VAL A 37 -40.88 -4.78 4.53
CA VAL A 37 -40.24 -3.96 3.49
C VAL A 37 -39.35 -2.95 4.18
N GLU A 38 -38.12 -2.78 3.70
CA GLU A 38 -37.20 -1.79 4.25
C GLU A 38 -37.68 -0.34 4.05
N GLY A 39 -37.25 0.58 4.91
CA GLY A 39 -37.60 1.99 4.78
C GLY A 39 -37.17 2.84 5.98
N ILE A 40 -37.39 4.14 5.87
CA ILE A 40 -37.12 5.11 6.94
C ILE A 40 -38.40 5.33 7.76
N GLN A 41 -38.26 5.24 9.08
CA GLN A 41 -39.33 5.41 10.05
C GLN A 41 -39.06 6.61 10.96
N THR A 42 -39.99 7.56 11.00
CA THR A 42 -39.87 8.74 11.87
C THR A 42 -40.76 8.61 13.09
N ILE A 43 -40.16 8.60 14.28
CA ILE A 43 -40.85 8.49 15.56
C ILE A 43 -40.38 9.63 16.47
N GLY A 44 -41.31 10.42 17.01
CA GLY A 44 -40.99 11.49 17.96
C GLY A 44 -39.97 12.50 17.41
N GLY A 45 -39.99 12.75 16.09
CA GLY A 45 -39.04 13.66 15.42
C GLY A 45 -37.70 13.03 15.03
N THR A 46 -37.45 11.75 15.38
CA THR A 46 -36.20 11.04 15.01
C THR A 46 -36.47 10.03 13.89
N SER A 47 -35.70 10.08 12.82
CA SER A 47 -35.82 9.16 11.68
C SER A 47 -34.80 8.01 11.76
N LYS A 48 -35.26 6.78 11.59
CA LYS A 48 -34.49 5.54 11.75
C LYS A 48 -34.71 4.62 10.56
N PHE A 49 -33.65 4.02 10.03
CA PHE A 49 -33.80 3.01 8.98
C PHE A 49 -34.22 1.67 9.59
N CYS A 50 -35.17 0.97 8.97
CA CYS A 50 -35.61 -0.37 9.37
C CYS A 50 -35.36 -1.35 8.22
N ALA A 51 -34.58 -2.41 8.48
CA ALA A 51 -34.35 -3.46 7.50
C ALA A 51 -35.47 -4.49 7.50
N VAL A 52 -35.62 -5.25 6.41
CA VAL A 52 -36.55 -6.38 6.37
C VAL A 52 -36.21 -7.37 7.48
N ASN A 53 -37.23 -7.81 8.23
CA ASN A 53 -37.20 -8.64 9.44
C ASN A 53 -36.79 -7.95 10.74
N ASP A 54 -36.42 -6.66 10.75
CA ASP A 54 -36.30 -5.93 12.01
C ASP A 54 -37.61 -5.93 12.79
N LEU A 55 -37.50 -5.74 14.11
CA LEU A 55 -38.64 -5.76 15.02
C LEU A 55 -38.87 -4.38 15.62
N ILE A 56 -40.12 -3.94 15.59
CA ILE A 56 -40.57 -2.71 16.25
C ILE A 56 -41.50 -3.12 17.39
N VAL A 57 -41.17 -2.71 18.61
CA VAL A 57 -41.90 -3.09 19.81
C VAL A 57 -42.47 -1.83 20.46
N ASN A 58 -43.77 -1.81 20.75
CA ASN A 58 -44.40 -0.76 21.54
C ASN A 58 -44.76 -1.32 22.93
N VAL A 59 -44.22 -0.74 24.01
CA VAL A 59 -44.58 -1.13 25.39
C VAL A 59 -44.73 0.11 26.25
N GLY A 60 -45.88 0.26 26.90
CA GLY A 60 -46.21 1.42 27.73
C GLY A 60 -46.20 2.73 26.95
N GLY A 61 -46.49 2.70 25.64
CA GLY A 61 -46.39 3.87 24.76
C GLY A 61 -44.96 4.24 24.33
N VAL A 62 -43.95 3.46 24.73
CA VAL A 62 -42.56 3.63 24.29
C VAL A 62 -42.27 2.69 23.13
N THR A 63 -41.86 3.24 22.00
CA THR A 63 -41.44 2.44 20.84
C THR A 63 -39.94 2.19 20.86
N SER A 64 -39.58 0.91 20.82
CA SER A 64 -38.20 0.42 20.72
C SER A 64 -37.97 -0.28 19.39
N PHE A 65 -36.77 -0.14 18.85
CA PHE A 65 -36.33 -0.84 17.65
C PHE A 65 -35.34 -1.91 18.05
N LEU A 66 -35.53 -3.11 17.51
CA LEU A 66 -34.61 -4.21 17.68
C LEU A 66 -34.11 -4.64 16.30
N HIS A 67 -32.84 -4.34 16.06
CA HIS A 67 -32.14 -4.65 14.82
C HIS A 67 -31.67 -6.10 14.88
N VAL A 68 -32.39 -6.97 14.18
CA VAL A 68 -32.06 -8.41 14.10
C VAL A 68 -31.49 -8.78 12.75
N SER A 69 -31.57 -7.87 11.78
CA SER A 69 -31.20 -8.14 10.39
C SER A 69 -29.95 -7.38 10.01
N ASN A 70 -29.13 -8.06 9.20
CA ASN A 70 -27.97 -7.47 8.56
C ASN A 70 -28.42 -6.53 7.43
N VAL A 71 -27.74 -5.40 7.28
CA VAL A 71 -28.00 -4.45 6.19
C VAL A 71 -26.95 -4.60 5.11
N ASN A 72 -27.35 -4.92 3.90
CA ASN A 72 -26.49 -4.85 2.74
C ASN A 72 -26.55 -3.42 2.17
N PHE A 73 -25.42 -2.74 2.16
CA PHE A 73 -25.30 -1.33 1.79
C PHE A 73 -24.33 -1.14 0.62
N ASN A 74 -24.73 -0.35 -0.36
CA ASN A 74 -23.91 0.03 -1.50
C ASN A 74 -23.30 1.41 -1.21
N ALA A 75 -22.01 1.45 -0.86
CA ALA A 75 -21.33 2.69 -0.51
C ALA A 75 -21.09 3.60 -1.73
N SER A 76 -21.20 3.10 -2.97
CA SER A 76 -21.07 3.92 -4.18
C SER A 76 -22.32 4.76 -4.46
N THR A 77 -23.50 4.23 -4.11
CA THR A 77 -24.80 4.88 -4.41
C THR A 77 -25.52 5.38 -3.16
N GLY A 78 -25.09 4.97 -1.95
CA GLY A 78 -25.80 5.25 -0.70
C GLY A 78 -27.10 4.45 -0.53
N LEU A 79 -27.26 3.34 -1.27
CA LEU A 79 -28.50 2.54 -1.30
C LEU A 79 -28.35 1.24 -0.53
N THR A 80 -29.42 0.79 0.12
CA THR A 80 -29.57 -0.59 0.61
C THR A 80 -30.05 -1.53 -0.50
N THR A 81 -30.06 -2.85 -0.26
CA THR A 81 -30.51 -3.84 -1.26
C THR A 81 -31.94 -3.63 -1.75
N GLY A 82 -32.86 -3.14 -0.92
CA GLY A 82 -34.22 -2.80 -1.38
C GLY A 82 -34.34 -1.42 -2.04
N GLY A 83 -33.22 -0.73 -2.31
CA GLY A 83 -33.19 0.55 -3.02
C GLY A 83 -33.47 1.78 -2.16
N THR A 84 -33.42 1.66 -0.83
CA THR A 84 -33.60 2.80 0.07
C THR A 84 -32.30 3.60 0.19
N THR A 85 -32.35 4.91 -0.09
CA THR A 85 -31.26 5.83 0.23
C THR A 85 -31.22 6.08 1.73
N VAL A 86 -30.08 5.80 2.36
CA VAL A 86 -29.90 5.96 3.82
C VAL A 86 -28.70 6.84 4.13
N THR A 87 -28.84 7.73 5.10
CA THR A 87 -27.74 8.53 5.64
C THR A 87 -26.92 7.72 6.64
N GLN A 88 -25.69 8.15 6.92
CA GLN A 88 -24.89 7.54 7.96
C GLN A 88 -25.61 7.56 9.32
N SER A 89 -26.22 8.68 9.71
CA SER A 89 -26.97 8.78 10.97
C SER A 89 -28.13 7.80 11.08
N GLN A 90 -28.73 7.39 9.96
CA GLN A 90 -29.79 6.38 9.92
C GLN A 90 -29.24 4.95 9.99
N LEU A 91 -27.95 4.77 9.66
CA LEU A 91 -27.24 3.50 9.78
C LEU A 91 -26.62 3.30 11.18
N THR A 92 -26.30 4.38 11.89
CA THR A 92 -25.70 4.38 13.23
C THR A 92 -26.72 3.99 14.32
N GLU A 93 -27.12 2.73 14.32
CA GLU A 93 -27.97 2.16 15.37
C GLU A 93 -27.24 1.02 16.09
N THR A 94 -27.29 1.03 17.43
CA THR A 94 -26.60 0.06 18.28
C THR A 94 -27.02 -1.37 17.95
N GLY A 95 -26.03 -2.26 17.76
CA GLY A 95 -26.26 -3.68 17.49
C GLY A 95 -26.52 -4.03 16.01
N ARG A 96 -26.61 -3.05 15.11
CA ARG A 96 -26.74 -3.31 13.68
C ARG A 96 -25.40 -3.68 13.05
N LYS A 97 -25.41 -4.73 12.22
CA LYS A 97 -24.31 -5.07 11.32
C LYS A 97 -24.63 -4.63 9.89
N ILE A 98 -23.67 -3.99 9.23
CA ILE A 98 -23.79 -3.50 7.86
C ILE A 98 -22.71 -4.16 7.01
N TYR A 99 -23.10 -4.73 5.87
CA TYR A 99 -22.23 -5.39 4.91
C TYR A 99 -22.14 -4.54 3.66
N ILE A 100 -20.93 -4.18 3.27
CA ILE A 100 -20.69 -3.34 2.10
C ILE A 100 -20.68 -4.22 0.86
N THR A 101 -21.61 -3.95 -0.04
CA THR A 101 -21.82 -4.72 -1.27
C THR A 101 -21.11 -4.13 -2.47
N ALA A 102 -20.82 -2.82 -2.43
CA ALA A 102 -20.04 -2.13 -3.44
C ALA A 102 -19.23 -1.01 -2.80
N SER A 103 -17.97 -0.89 -3.22
CA SER A 103 -17.02 0.08 -2.69
C SER A 103 -17.43 1.51 -3.03
N GLY A 104 -17.24 2.45 -2.11
CA GLY A 104 -17.61 3.83 -2.35
C GLY A 104 -17.39 4.73 -1.15
N LYS A 105 -17.82 5.97 -1.31
CA LYS A 105 -17.65 7.05 -0.34
C LYS A 105 -18.96 7.27 0.41
N ILE A 106 -18.91 7.17 1.75
CA ILE A 106 -19.99 7.65 2.59
C ILE A 106 -19.71 9.11 2.93
N THR A 107 -20.57 10.00 2.45
CA THR A 107 -20.58 11.42 2.80
C THR A 107 -21.38 11.67 4.08
N GLY A 108 -20.93 12.64 4.87
CA GLY A 108 -21.71 13.15 6.02
C GLY A 108 -21.39 12.53 7.38
N GLY A 109 -20.29 11.78 7.50
CA GLY A 109 -19.62 11.60 8.79
C GLY A 109 -18.57 10.49 8.85
N THR A 110 -18.06 10.27 10.07
CA THR A 110 -16.84 9.49 10.33
C THR A 110 -17.17 8.03 10.63
N VAL A 111 -16.58 7.12 9.87
CA VAL A 111 -16.53 5.68 10.15
C VAL A 111 -15.12 5.40 10.66
N VAL A 112 -15.04 4.87 11.87
CA VAL A 112 -13.77 4.48 12.48
C VAL A 112 -13.15 3.37 11.62
N ASN A 113 -11.87 3.54 11.30
CA ASN A 113 -11.06 2.71 10.41
C ASN A 113 -11.46 2.75 8.91
N GLY A 114 -12.35 3.67 8.52
CA GLY A 114 -12.77 3.86 7.11
C GLY A 114 -12.34 5.18 6.48
N THR A 115 -11.87 6.16 7.26
CA THR A 115 -11.57 7.51 6.75
C THR A 115 -10.21 7.65 6.08
N THR A 116 -10.19 8.37 4.95
CA THR A 116 -8.98 9.00 4.39
C THR A 116 -9.34 10.40 3.88
N GLY A 117 -9.35 11.38 4.79
CA GLY A 117 -9.87 12.74 4.57
C GLY A 117 -11.12 13.04 5.41
N GLY A 118 -11.90 14.07 5.04
CA GLY A 118 -13.12 14.47 5.77
C GLY A 118 -14.32 13.51 5.62
N ASP A 119 -14.16 12.43 4.85
CA ASP A 119 -15.21 11.47 4.53
C ASP A 119 -14.69 10.02 4.68
N SER A 120 -15.61 9.08 4.83
CA SER A 120 -15.30 7.67 5.07
C SER A 120 -15.44 6.83 3.80
N TYR A 121 -14.41 6.07 3.47
CA TYR A 121 -14.38 5.17 2.34
C TYR A 121 -14.50 3.73 2.80
N LEU A 122 -15.31 2.96 2.07
CA LEU A 122 -15.58 1.55 2.37
C LEU A 122 -15.35 0.73 1.12
N ILE A 123 -14.83 -0.48 1.29
CA ILE A 123 -14.67 -1.44 0.19
C ILE A 123 -15.73 -2.54 0.28
N ALA A 124 -16.10 -3.10 -0.86
CA ALA A 124 -16.96 -4.28 -0.90
C ALA A 124 -16.36 -5.41 -0.03
N GLY A 125 -17.20 -6.02 0.80
CA GLY A 125 -16.80 -7.01 1.79
C GLY A 125 -16.56 -6.44 3.19
N ASP A 126 -16.51 -5.11 3.36
CA ASP A 126 -16.43 -4.52 4.69
C ASP A 126 -17.67 -4.85 5.53
N THR A 127 -17.42 -5.12 6.81
CA THR A 127 -18.48 -5.24 7.82
C THR A 127 -18.32 -4.10 8.82
N LEU A 128 -19.41 -3.38 9.06
CA LEU A 128 -19.46 -2.30 10.03
C LEU A 128 -20.40 -2.66 11.18
N GLU A 129 -20.03 -2.23 12.37
CA GLU A 129 -20.88 -2.30 13.56
C GLU A 129 -20.90 -0.94 14.25
N THR A 130 -22.05 -0.59 14.84
CA THR A 130 -22.15 0.62 15.68
C THR A 130 -21.59 0.32 17.06
N ILE A 131 -20.45 0.92 17.40
CA ILE A 131 -19.81 0.83 18.72
C ILE A 131 -19.82 2.24 19.32
N ASN A 132 -20.41 2.41 20.51
CA ASN A 132 -20.52 3.72 21.18
C ASN A 132 -21.12 4.83 20.30
N ASN A 133 -22.17 4.51 19.53
CA ASN A 133 -22.81 5.41 18.55
C ASN A 133 -21.87 5.87 17.41
N VAL A 134 -20.84 5.09 17.09
CA VAL A 134 -19.95 5.34 15.95
C VAL A 134 -19.87 4.09 15.09
N LEU A 135 -20.07 4.26 13.77
CA LEU A 135 -19.83 3.17 12.83
C LEU A 135 -18.34 2.82 12.82
N THR A 136 -18.03 1.57 13.08
CA THR A 136 -16.67 1.05 13.13
C THR A 136 -16.56 -0.12 12.18
N ILE A 137 -15.56 -0.12 11.29
CA ILE A 137 -15.26 -1.32 10.50
C ILE A 137 -14.69 -2.38 11.45
N THR A 138 -15.31 -3.54 11.47
CA THR A 138 -14.93 -4.68 12.33
C THR A 138 -14.28 -5.82 11.56
N SER A 139 -14.35 -5.81 10.22
CA SER A 139 -13.68 -6.80 9.39
C SER A 139 -12.22 -6.41 9.08
N GLN A 140 -11.40 -7.42 8.81
CA GLN A 140 -10.12 -7.24 8.13
C GLN A 140 -10.37 -7.03 6.63
N ILE A 141 -9.40 -6.47 5.91
CA ILE A 141 -9.44 -6.51 4.45
C ILE A 141 -9.30 -7.98 4.03
N ASN A 142 -10.22 -8.46 3.18
CA ASN A 142 -10.20 -9.84 2.72
C ASN A 142 -8.90 -10.15 1.97
N SER A 143 -8.31 -11.33 2.23
CA SER A 143 -7.13 -11.78 1.49
C SER A 143 -7.42 -11.80 -0.02
N GLY A 144 -6.45 -11.32 -0.81
CA GLY A 144 -6.56 -11.21 -2.26
C GLY A 144 -7.31 -9.98 -2.76
N SER A 145 -7.71 -9.06 -1.87
CA SER A 145 -8.35 -7.81 -2.29
C SER A 145 -7.42 -6.96 -3.15
N ILE A 146 -8.00 -6.34 -4.18
CA ILE A 146 -7.30 -5.41 -5.08
C ILE A 146 -7.86 -4.01 -4.85
N ILE A 147 -6.98 -3.08 -4.51
CA ILE A 147 -7.26 -1.65 -4.38
C ILE A 147 -6.71 -0.95 -5.62
N ASN A 148 -7.59 -0.45 -6.47
CA ASN A 148 -7.22 0.26 -7.70
C ASN A 148 -6.93 1.73 -7.41
N VAL A 149 -5.77 2.23 -7.84
CA VAL A 149 -5.25 3.57 -7.54
C VAL A 149 -5.07 4.40 -8.82
N GLY A 150 -5.39 5.70 -8.78
CA GLY A 150 -5.01 6.70 -9.80
C GLY A 150 -6.11 7.14 -10.78
N ILE A 151 -7.16 6.34 -10.99
CA ILE A 151 -8.21 6.64 -11.98
C ILE A 151 -9.36 7.47 -11.40
N GLY A 152 -9.09 8.67 -10.88
CA GLY A 152 -10.13 9.68 -10.54
C GLY A 152 -11.28 9.21 -9.65
N GLY A 153 -11.11 8.08 -8.95
CA GLY A 153 -12.14 7.38 -8.19
C GLY A 153 -11.83 7.36 -6.70
N LEU A 154 -12.22 6.25 -6.06
CA LEU A 154 -12.13 6.04 -4.61
C LEU A 154 -10.72 6.31 -4.04
N PHE A 155 -9.70 5.82 -4.75
CA PHE A 155 -8.30 6.02 -4.42
C PHE A 155 -7.63 6.78 -5.57
N SER A 156 -7.83 8.10 -5.59
CA SER A 156 -7.31 8.97 -6.66
C SER A 156 -5.80 9.05 -6.68
N ASN A 157 -5.14 8.77 -5.56
CA ASN A 157 -3.69 8.76 -5.42
C ASN A 157 -3.25 7.69 -4.40
N MET A 158 -1.94 7.44 -4.32
CA MET A 158 -1.37 6.41 -3.45
C MET A 158 -1.48 6.80 -1.97
N SER A 159 -1.43 8.09 -1.64
CA SER A 159 -1.54 8.57 -0.26
C SER A 159 -2.87 8.15 0.38
N VAL A 160 -3.97 8.35 -0.34
CA VAL A 160 -5.31 7.94 0.10
C VAL A 160 -5.41 6.41 0.26
N ALA A 161 -4.83 5.62 -0.66
CA ALA A 161 -4.82 4.16 -0.51
C ALA A 161 -3.99 3.70 0.71
N ASN A 162 -2.88 4.38 0.95
CA ASN A 162 -1.99 4.09 2.07
C ASN A 162 -2.64 4.37 3.43
N ASP A 163 -3.27 5.53 3.58
CA ASP A 163 -3.99 5.87 4.81
C ASP A 163 -5.08 4.83 5.12
N TYR A 164 -5.78 4.37 4.08
CA TYR A 164 -6.81 3.34 4.22
C TYR A 164 -6.24 2.00 4.70
N LEU A 165 -5.09 1.59 4.13
CA LEU A 165 -4.39 0.39 4.57
C LEU A 165 -3.88 0.51 6.02
N ASN A 166 -3.28 1.64 6.38
CA ASN A 166 -2.66 1.84 7.69
C ASN A 166 -3.67 1.85 8.85
N LEU A 167 -4.96 2.06 8.56
CA LEU A 167 -6.04 1.95 9.53
C LEU A 167 -6.57 0.51 9.71
N ARG A 168 -6.07 -0.46 8.95
CA ARG A 168 -6.67 -1.80 8.88
C ARG A 168 -5.65 -2.93 8.89
N ASN A 169 -6.06 -4.04 9.50
CA ASN A 169 -5.36 -5.31 9.35
C ASN A 169 -5.78 -5.99 8.04
N TYR A 170 -4.82 -6.63 7.40
CA TYR A 170 -5.03 -7.43 6.20
C TYR A 170 -4.16 -8.70 6.21
N ALA A 171 -4.57 -9.71 5.46
CA ALA A 171 -3.72 -10.87 5.20
C ALA A 171 -2.90 -10.58 3.93
N ASP A 172 -3.49 -10.68 2.75
CA ASP A 172 -2.83 -10.34 1.49
C ASP A 172 -3.62 -9.28 0.73
N VAL A 173 -2.97 -8.20 0.31
CA VAL A 173 -3.61 -7.10 -0.43
C VAL A 173 -2.74 -6.67 -1.60
N THR A 174 -3.38 -6.25 -2.68
CA THR A 174 -2.73 -5.65 -3.84
C THR A 174 -3.16 -4.20 -4.03
N LEU A 175 -2.21 -3.27 -4.02
CA LEU A 175 -2.36 -1.93 -4.56
C LEU A 175 -2.05 -1.96 -6.05
N ASN A 176 -3.01 -1.60 -6.90
CA ASN A 176 -2.91 -1.70 -8.35
C ASN A 176 -3.00 -0.33 -9.00
N LEU A 177 -1.88 0.21 -9.48
CA LEU A 177 -1.83 1.54 -10.09
C LEU A 177 -2.37 1.45 -11.50
N LEU A 178 -3.41 2.24 -11.79
CA LEU A 178 -4.06 2.29 -13.08
C LEU A 178 -3.74 3.56 -13.87
N SER A 179 -3.02 4.50 -13.27
CA SER A 179 -2.50 5.70 -13.90
C SER A 179 -1.33 6.28 -13.08
N ALA A 180 -0.63 7.26 -13.65
CA ALA A 180 0.34 8.04 -12.88
C ALA A 180 -0.36 8.88 -11.80
N THR A 181 0.25 8.97 -10.63
CA THR A 181 -0.26 9.78 -9.52
C THR A 181 0.71 10.92 -9.20
N THR A 182 0.16 12.06 -8.79
CA THR A 182 0.93 13.16 -8.23
C THR A 182 0.61 13.27 -6.75
N GLU A 183 1.62 13.16 -5.92
CA GLU A 183 1.49 13.16 -4.47
C GLU A 183 1.99 14.50 -3.90
N THR A 184 1.18 15.10 -3.03
CA THR A 184 1.47 16.40 -2.40
C THR A 184 2.05 16.27 -0.98
N SER A 185 2.19 15.04 -0.49
CA SER A 185 2.79 14.70 0.80
C SER A 185 3.67 13.46 0.64
N SER A 186 4.59 13.23 1.58
CA SER A 186 5.23 11.92 1.70
C SER A 186 4.22 10.81 1.94
N ILE A 187 4.57 9.60 1.51
CA ILE A 187 3.76 8.40 1.72
C ILE A 187 4.61 7.36 2.44
N ASP A 188 4.13 6.91 3.59
CA ASP A 188 4.74 5.83 4.36
C ASP A 188 3.89 4.56 4.23
N ILE A 189 4.28 3.69 3.29
CA ILE A 189 3.64 2.39 3.07
C ILE A 189 4.29 1.36 3.99
N GLU A 190 3.56 1.01 5.04
CA GLU A 190 4.01 0.06 6.03
C GLU A 190 3.20 -1.24 5.97
N ASN A 191 3.86 -2.37 5.75
CA ASN A 191 3.26 -3.66 6.00
C ASN A 191 3.45 -4.06 7.46
N ARG A 192 2.45 -3.72 8.28
CA ARG A 192 2.36 -4.14 9.70
C ARG A 192 1.73 -5.52 9.88
N CYS A 193 1.33 -6.17 8.78
CA CYS A 193 0.57 -7.40 8.81
C CYS A 193 1.43 -8.62 8.51
N GLY A 194 0.95 -9.80 8.91
CA GLY A 194 1.68 -11.05 8.68
C GLY A 194 1.66 -11.57 7.24
N GLY A 195 0.76 -11.09 6.38
CA GLY A 195 0.70 -11.52 4.98
C GLY A 195 1.32 -10.51 4.01
N LYS A 196 1.03 -10.64 2.72
CA LYS A 196 1.77 -9.97 1.64
C LYS A 196 1.09 -8.68 1.17
N LEU A 197 1.86 -7.62 1.04
CA LEU A 197 1.44 -6.40 0.36
C LEU A 197 2.07 -6.35 -1.04
N ASN A 198 1.26 -6.48 -2.08
CA ASN A 198 1.70 -6.31 -3.46
C ASN A 198 1.39 -4.89 -3.93
N ILE A 199 2.35 -4.24 -4.59
CA ILE A 199 2.19 -2.93 -5.22
C ILE A 199 2.52 -3.08 -6.70
N LEU A 200 1.49 -3.12 -7.54
CA LEU A 200 1.62 -3.20 -8.98
C LEU A 200 1.68 -1.77 -9.53
N GLY A 201 2.88 -1.33 -9.89
CA GLY A 201 3.09 -0.02 -10.51
C GLY A 201 2.59 0.04 -11.95
N ASN A 202 2.52 -1.10 -12.66
CA ASN A 202 2.09 -1.20 -14.06
C ASN A 202 2.83 -0.23 -15.01
N GLY A 203 4.03 0.20 -14.64
CA GLY A 203 4.83 1.17 -15.41
C GLY A 203 4.40 2.62 -15.20
N PHE A 204 3.39 2.86 -14.36
CA PHE A 204 3.00 4.20 -13.95
C PHE A 204 3.95 4.76 -12.90
N THR A 205 3.98 6.09 -12.84
CA THR A 205 4.84 6.85 -11.93
C THR A 205 4.05 7.37 -10.74
N VAL A 206 4.59 7.22 -9.54
CA VAL A 206 4.22 7.99 -8.35
C VAL A 206 5.14 9.22 -8.28
N ASP A 207 4.59 10.41 -8.48
CA ASP A 207 5.36 11.66 -8.64
C ASP A 207 5.17 12.61 -7.46
N PHE A 208 6.24 12.85 -6.71
CA PHE A 208 6.31 13.78 -5.57
C PHE A 208 6.95 15.12 -5.96
N ARG A 209 7.35 15.35 -7.22
CA ARG A 209 8.16 16.53 -7.60
C ARG A 209 7.47 17.88 -7.44
N GLY A 210 6.14 17.90 -7.36
CA GLY A 210 5.35 19.12 -7.17
C GLY A 210 5.58 19.82 -5.82
N THR A 211 6.22 19.16 -4.86
CA THR A 211 6.48 19.72 -3.53
C THR A 211 7.84 19.25 -3.02
N VAL A 212 8.68 20.20 -2.60
CA VAL A 212 10.02 19.90 -2.10
C VAL A 212 9.92 19.16 -0.77
N GLY A 213 10.71 18.09 -0.61
CA GLY A 213 10.82 17.37 0.66
C GLY A 213 9.82 16.22 0.84
N ASN A 214 9.09 15.85 -0.20
CA ASN A 214 8.22 14.67 -0.18
C ASN A 214 8.89 13.45 -0.81
N ASN A 215 8.61 12.27 -0.27
CA ASN A 215 9.19 10.99 -0.69
C ASN A 215 8.24 9.80 -0.46
N CYS A 216 8.64 8.63 -0.94
CA CYS A 216 8.00 7.36 -0.62
C CYS A 216 8.86 6.56 0.36
N THR A 217 8.25 6.06 1.43
CA THR A 217 8.84 5.08 2.33
C THR A 217 8.13 3.74 2.18
N LEU A 218 8.89 2.66 2.08
CA LEU A 218 8.41 1.28 2.17
C LEU A 218 9.03 0.64 3.42
N SER A 219 8.18 0.23 4.36
CA SER A 219 8.59 -0.32 5.66
C SER A 219 7.85 -1.61 6.00
N GLY A 220 8.51 -2.49 6.76
CA GLY A 220 7.98 -3.82 7.10
C GLY A 220 8.38 -4.93 6.13
N ASP A 221 7.83 -6.12 6.36
CA ASP A 221 8.20 -7.34 5.63
C ASP A 221 7.16 -7.71 4.56
N ASN A 222 7.50 -8.62 3.65
CA ASN A 222 6.58 -9.19 2.66
C ASN A 222 5.92 -8.15 1.73
N ILE A 223 6.62 -7.06 1.44
CA ILE A 223 6.20 -6.11 0.41
C ILE A 223 6.82 -6.53 -0.93
N LEU A 224 5.97 -6.70 -1.94
CA LEU A 224 6.35 -6.93 -3.32
C LEU A 224 5.98 -5.72 -4.16
N ILE A 225 6.96 -5.06 -4.78
CA ILE A 225 6.71 -4.02 -5.79
C ILE A 225 6.95 -4.59 -7.19
N ASP A 226 6.08 -4.28 -8.15
CA ASP A 226 6.22 -4.75 -9.54
C ASP A 226 6.12 -3.58 -10.53
N ASN A 227 7.08 -3.49 -11.46
CA ASN A 227 7.13 -2.44 -12.49
C ASN A 227 6.86 -1.04 -11.91
N PHE A 228 7.61 -0.71 -10.86
CA PHE A 228 7.34 0.41 -9.97
C PHE A 228 8.26 1.59 -10.28
N THR A 229 7.66 2.77 -10.47
CA THR A 229 8.41 4.01 -10.74
C THR A 229 8.06 5.09 -9.72
N VAL A 230 9.09 5.65 -9.07
CA VAL A 230 8.94 6.78 -8.13
C VAL A 230 9.80 7.94 -8.57
N LYS A 231 9.24 9.15 -8.55
CA LYS A 231 9.97 10.40 -8.78
C LYS A 231 9.78 11.35 -7.61
N ALA A 232 10.85 11.97 -7.14
CA ALA A 232 10.75 12.97 -6.08
C ALA A 232 11.68 14.16 -6.33
N ASN A 233 11.40 15.25 -5.60
CA ASN A 233 12.27 16.41 -5.48
C ASN A 233 12.59 16.63 -3.99
N HIS A 234 13.40 15.74 -3.41
CA HIS A 234 13.71 15.75 -1.98
C HIS A 234 15.22 15.86 -1.77
N ALA A 235 15.65 16.71 -0.83
CA ALA A 235 17.05 16.81 -0.41
C ALA A 235 17.65 15.53 0.22
N ASN A 236 16.81 14.53 0.49
CA ASN A 236 17.16 13.20 1.00
C ASN A 236 16.74 12.20 -0.08
N GLN A 237 16.16 11.06 0.27
CA GLN A 237 15.79 10.01 -0.69
C GLN A 237 14.43 10.20 -1.39
N ALA A 238 14.31 9.78 -2.65
CA ALA A 238 13.01 9.64 -3.32
C ALA A 238 12.27 8.37 -2.88
N LEU A 239 13.00 7.27 -2.71
CA LEU A 239 12.50 6.02 -2.14
C LEU A 239 13.33 5.63 -0.90
N TYR A 240 12.67 5.44 0.23
CA TYR A 240 13.26 4.97 1.48
C TYR A 240 12.80 3.56 1.80
N VAL A 241 13.73 2.64 2.09
CA VAL A 241 13.42 1.23 2.35
C VAL A 241 13.95 0.83 3.72
N THR A 242 13.05 0.39 4.60
CA THR A 242 13.39 0.01 5.98
C THR A 242 13.05 -1.42 6.38
N GLY A 243 12.56 -2.25 5.45
CA GLY A 243 12.27 -3.66 5.70
C GLY A 243 12.71 -4.60 4.58
N ASN A 244 12.13 -5.80 4.54
CA ASN A 244 12.42 -6.79 3.50
C ASN A 244 11.49 -6.62 2.29
N ILE A 245 11.97 -5.88 1.29
CA ILE A 245 11.22 -5.54 0.08
C ILE A 245 11.71 -6.37 -1.09
N LEU A 246 10.76 -7.00 -1.78
CA LEU A 246 10.97 -7.71 -3.02
C LEU A 246 10.55 -6.80 -4.18
N HIS A 247 11.34 -6.74 -5.25
CA HIS A 247 10.94 -6.01 -6.46
C HIS A 247 10.96 -6.90 -7.70
N ASN A 248 10.01 -6.69 -8.62
CA ASN A 248 9.83 -7.43 -9.87
C ASN A 248 9.66 -6.50 -11.09
N ASN A 249 9.94 -7.04 -12.29
CA ASN A 249 9.80 -6.38 -13.61
C ASN A 249 10.42 -4.97 -13.77
N GLY A 250 11.28 -4.54 -12.85
CA GLY A 250 11.93 -3.23 -12.90
C GLY A 250 11.55 -2.35 -11.72
N LEU A 251 12.56 -1.76 -11.08
CA LEU A 251 12.39 -0.64 -10.15
C LEU A 251 13.08 0.59 -10.76
N ASN A 252 12.33 1.66 -11.00
CA ASN A 252 12.88 2.92 -11.49
C ASN A 252 12.70 4.01 -10.44
N VAL A 253 13.79 4.60 -9.97
CA VAL A 253 13.73 5.67 -8.99
C VAL A 253 14.49 6.89 -9.47
N GLN A 254 13.80 8.03 -9.43
CA GLN A 254 14.35 9.31 -9.83
C GLN A 254 14.24 10.33 -8.71
N ASN A 255 15.36 10.96 -8.37
CA ASN A 255 15.36 12.16 -7.55
C ASN A 255 15.90 13.33 -8.37
N THR A 256 15.11 14.41 -8.44
CA THR A 256 15.46 15.62 -9.18
C THR A 256 16.06 16.74 -8.33
N HIS A 257 16.14 16.55 -7.01
CA HIS A 257 16.77 17.53 -6.13
C HIS A 257 18.26 17.63 -6.41
N ALA A 258 18.90 18.75 -6.10
CA ALA A 258 20.31 18.99 -6.42
C ALA A 258 21.33 18.24 -5.54
N THR A 259 20.90 17.70 -4.39
CA THR A 259 21.76 17.11 -3.34
C THR A 259 21.11 15.89 -2.68
N GLY A 260 20.08 15.33 -3.34
CA GLY A 260 19.27 14.25 -2.80
C GLY A 260 19.74 12.88 -3.24
N SER A 261 19.09 11.85 -2.71
CA SER A 261 19.32 10.47 -3.06
C SER A 261 18.19 9.87 -3.87
N GLY A 262 18.50 8.98 -4.82
CA GLY A 262 17.47 8.21 -5.52
C GLY A 262 16.78 7.26 -4.55
N ILE A 263 17.54 6.29 -4.06
CA ILE A 263 17.07 5.25 -3.13
C ILE A 263 17.94 5.26 -1.89
N SER A 264 17.37 5.01 -0.72
CA SER A 264 18.10 4.70 0.51
C SER A 264 17.57 3.42 1.17
N VAL A 265 18.43 2.42 1.39
CA VAL A 265 18.10 1.15 2.08
C VAL A 265 18.81 1.14 3.44
N VAL A 266 18.07 1.19 4.55
CA VAL A 266 18.69 1.30 5.89
C VAL A 266 19.20 -0.03 6.46
N SER A 267 19.92 0.04 7.59
CA SER A 267 20.59 -1.09 8.21
C SER A 267 19.56 -2.14 8.59
N GLY A 268 19.76 -3.38 8.14
CA GLY A 268 18.81 -4.47 8.32
C GLY A 268 17.69 -4.54 7.27
N GLY A 269 17.49 -3.49 6.47
CA GLY A 269 16.63 -3.51 5.30
C GLY A 269 17.24 -4.34 4.17
N LYS A 270 16.39 -4.97 3.36
CA LYS A 270 16.79 -5.75 2.19
C LYS A 270 15.95 -5.33 1.00
N LEU A 271 16.63 -5.01 -0.11
CA LEU A 271 15.98 -4.80 -1.39
C LEU A 271 16.42 -5.90 -2.35
N GLN A 272 15.51 -6.85 -2.61
CA GLN A 272 15.83 -8.04 -3.38
C GLN A 272 15.04 -8.11 -4.68
N GLY A 273 15.76 -8.11 -5.79
CA GLY A 273 15.20 -8.36 -7.11
C GLY A 273 14.81 -9.81 -7.28
N ILE A 274 13.55 -10.01 -7.65
CA ILE A 274 12.97 -11.30 -8.05
C ILE A 274 12.32 -11.14 -9.42
N ASN A 275 12.45 -12.14 -10.28
CA ASN A 275 11.79 -12.20 -11.57
C ASN A 275 10.70 -13.27 -11.48
N ILE A 276 9.44 -12.84 -11.37
CA ILE A 276 8.30 -13.74 -11.34
C ILE A 276 7.79 -13.91 -12.77
N ARG A 277 8.35 -14.87 -13.51
CA ARG A 277 7.66 -15.40 -14.70
C ARG A 277 6.62 -16.43 -14.23
N THR A 278 5.38 -15.98 -14.07
CA THR A 278 4.13 -16.77 -14.12
C THR A 278 4.23 -18.28 -13.82
N ASN A 279 4.68 -18.65 -12.61
CA ASN A 279 4.20 -19.78 -11.80
C ASN A 279 5.05 -19.87 -10.52
N LEU A 280 4.37 -20.04 -9.38
CA LEU A 280 4.79 -19.65 -8.04
C LEU A 280 5.86 -20.56 -7.35
N THR A 281 6.87 -21.08 -8.06
CA THR A 281 7.80 -22.08 -7.46
C THR A 281 9.28 -21.97 -7.81
N THR A 282 9.74 -20.94 -8.54
CA THR A 282 11.19 -20.83 -8.85
C THR A 282 11.71 -19.39 -8.79
N TYR A 283 12.19 -18.98 -7.61
CA TYR A 283 12.89 -17.71 -7.39
C TYR A 283 14.32 -17.78 -7.96
N ASN A 284 14.53 -17.58 -9.27
CA ASN A 284 15.92 -17.73 -9.77
C ASN A 284 16.41 -16.80 -10.88
N THR A 285 15.71 -15.70 -11.15
CA THR A 285 16.32 -14.57 -11.87
C THR A 285 16.03 -13.27 -11.12
N ALA A 286 16.99 -12.34 -11.03
CA ALA A 286 16.72 -11.04 -10.40
C ALA A 286 15.92 -10.15 -11.37
N ALA A 287 15.26 -9.12 -10.85
CA ALA A 287 14.70 -8.03 -11.66
C ALA A 287 15.72 -6.89 -11.85
N ASN A 288 15.50 -6.05 -12.86
CA ASN A 288 16.32 -4.88 -13.13
C ASN A 288 16.07 -3.76 -12.11
N ILE A 289 17.11 -2.97 -11.83
CA ILE A 289 16.99 -1.70 -11.11
C ILE A 289 17.62 -0.60 -11.97
N THR A 290 16.87 0.47 -12.18
CA THR A 290 17.37 1.69 -12.81
C THR A 290 17.30 2.81 -11.79
N ILE A 291 18.44 3.43 -11.53
CA ILE A 291 18.57 4.55 -10.60
C ILE A 291 19.02 5.76 -11.42
N SER A 292 18.11 6.70 -11.65
CA SER A 292 18.42 7.91 -12.38
C SER A 292 18.36 9.09 -11.44
N VAL A 293 19.51 9.64 -11.05
CA VAL A 293 19.56 10.89 -10.30
C VAL A 293 19.96 12.02 -11.24
N SER A 294 19.27 13.17 -11.18
CA SER A 294 19.41 14.20 -12.23
C SER A 294 20.62 15.12 -12.06
N ASN A 295 21.43 14.94 -11.03
CA ASN A 295 22.60 15.77 -10.75
C ASN A 295 23.74 14.89 -10.19
N VAL A 296 24.98 15.22 -10.51
CA VAL A 296 26.19 14.44 -10.14
C VAL A 296 26.42 14.38 -8.63
N ASN A 297 25.86 15.31 -7.86
CA ASN A 297 25.94 15.35 -6.39
C ASN A 297 24.88 14.49 -5.70
N ASN A 298 24.10 13.69 -6.45
CA ASN A 298 23.06 12.85 -5.90
C ASN A 298 23.53 11.40 -5.80
N TYR A 299 23.10 10.72 -4.73
CA TYR A 299 23.55 9.37 -4.39
C TYR A 299 22.40 8.35 -4.44
N ALA A 300 22.62 7.11 -4.81
CA ALA A 300 21.82 6.01 -4.26
C ALA A 300 22.61 5.39 -3.13
N TYR A 301 21.97 5.07 -2.03
CA TYR A 301 22.66 4.70 -0.81
C TYR A 301 22.10 3.41 -0.25
N ILE A 302 22.92 2.36 -0.24
CA ILE A 302 22.71 1.25 0.67
C ILE A 302 23.45 1.61 1.94
N SER A 303 22.76 1.61 3.07
CA SER A 303 23.39 1.86 4.35
C SER A 303 24.27 0.69 4.82
N ALA A 304 24.97 0.90 5.93
CA ALA A 304 25.78 -0.15 6.51
C ALA A 304 24.95 -1.40 6.83
N ASN A 305 25.42 -2.58 6.43
CA ASN A 305 24.75 -3.88 6.56
C ASN A 305 23.45 -4.04 5.74
N GLY A 306 23.17 -3.12 4.80
CA GLY A 306 22.09 -3.31 3.83
C GLY A 306 22.51 -4.27 2.71
N ASN A 307 21.61 -5.11 2.23
CA ASN A 307 21.89 -6.03 1.13
C ASN A 307 21.05 -5.69 -0.11
N LEU A 308 21.69 -5.70 -1.27
CA LEU A 308 21.04 -5.50 -2.56
C LEU A 308 21.19 -6.73 -3.44
N THR A 309 20.11 -7.13 -4.10
CA THR A 309 20.17 -8.08 -5.21
C THR A 309 19.48 -7.50 -6.43
N ALA A 310 20.15 -7.46 -7.58
CA ALA A 310 19.63 -6.92 -8.83
C ALA A 310 20.10 -7.76 -10.02
N TYR A 311 19.41 -7.68 -11.16
CA TYR A 311 19.86 -8.32 -12.40
C TYR A 311 20.80 -7.38 -13.15
N ASN A 312 20.29 -6.20 -13.49
CA ASN A 312 21.07 -5.08 -14.00
C ASN A 312 20.96 -3.90 -13.04
N ILE A 313 22.03 -3.13 -12.94
CA ILE A 313 22.03 -1.81 -12.32
C ILE A 313 22.49 -0.78 -13.36
N THR A 314 21.66 0.23 -13.59
CA THR A 314 22.04 1.41 -14.39
C THR A 314 22.00 2.65 -13.51
N ILE A 315 23.08 3.44 -13.54
CA ILE A 315 23.30 4.58 -12.68
C ILE A 315 23.67 5.81 -13.51
N ASN A 316 23.02 6.94 -13.24
CA ASN A 316 23.29 8.23 -13.88
C ASN A 316 23.82 9.31 -12.90
N GLY A 317 24.27 8.92 -11.70
CA GLY A 317 24.96 9.77 -10.70
C GLY A 317 25.78 8.89 -9.75
N THR A 318 25.88 9.15 -8.46
CA THR A 318 26.67 8.26 -7.59
C THR A 318 25.81 7.15 -6.97
N PHE A 319 26.32 5.94 -6.84
CA PHE A 319 25.73 4.84 -6.07
C PHE A 319 26.74 4.41 -5.01
N TYR A 320 26.30 4.28 -3.78
CA TYR A 320 27.07 3.78 -2.66
C TYR A 320 26.48 2.44 -2.22
N GLY A 321 27.23 1.36 -2.42
CA GLY A 321 26.88 -0.02 -2.12
C GLY A 321 26.84 -0.38 -0.64
N GLY A 322 27.12 0.59 0.24
CA GLY A 322 27.05 0.43 1.69
C GLY A 322 28.28 -0.23 2.30
N ASN A 323 28.51 0.06 3.58
CA ASN A 323 29.60 -0.55 4.35
C ASN A 323 29.16 -1.90 4.91
N SER A 324 30.04 -2.90 4.91
CA SER A 324 29.72 -4.24 5.46
C SER A 324 28.47 -4.84 4.80
N SER A 325 28.29 -4.56 3.51
CA SER A 325 27.13 -4.93 2.72
C SER A 325 27.43 -6.11 1.81
N VAL A 326 26.40 -6.88 1.44
CA VAL A 326 26.50 -7.92 0.41
C VAL A 326 25.65 -7.51 -0.79
N ASN A 327 26.33 -7.21 -1.90
CA ASN A 327 25.70 -6.78 -3.14
C ASN A 327 25.79 -7.89 -4.19
N HIS A 328 24.65 -8.31 -4.73
CA HIS A 328 24.56 -9.36 -5.74
C HIS A 328 23.92 -8.84 -7.03
N ILE A 329 24.75 -8.50 -8.01
CA ILE A 329 24.34 -8.06 -9.33
C ILE A 329 24.54 -9.22 -10.31
N ARG A 330 23.46 -9.81 -10.82
CA ARG A 330 23.56 -11.06 -11.59
C ARG A 330 24.11 -10.89 -13.01
N ASN A 331 23.91 -9.75 -13.65
CA ASN A 331 24.27 -9.53 -15.04
C ASN A 331 25.25 -8.37 -15.23
N SER A 332 24.83 -7.11 -15.15
CA SER A 332 25.76 -6.00 -15.44
C SER A 332 25.52 -4.74 -14.63
N ILE A 333 26.59 -3.96 -14.48
CA ILE A 333 26.56 -2.59 -13.97
C ILE A 333 26.92 -1.64 -15.11
N THR A 334 26.13 -0.58 -15.26
CA THR A 334 26.42 0.49 -16.21
C THR A 334 26.32 1.84 -15.51
N THR A 335 27.41 2.60 -15.50
CA THR A 335 27.44 3.96 -14.93
C THR A 335 27.53 4.97 -16.08
N ASN A 336 26.43 5.61 -16.48
CA ASN A 336 26.38 6.51 -17.64
C ASN A 336 26.93 7.91 -17.28
N GLY A 337 28.20 7.99 -16.88
CA GLY A 337 28.81 9.22 -16.35
C GLY A 337 28.62 9.41 -14.84
N GLY A 338 28.04 8.41 -14.17
CA GLY A 338 27.94 8.33 -12.71
C GLY A 338 28.97 7.40 -12.10
N ASP A 339 28.96 7.28 -10.77
CA ASP A 339 29.92 6.48 -10.01
C ASP A 339 29.24 5.31 -9.29
N PHE A 340 29.90 4.16 -9.19
CA PHE A 340 29.53 3.07 -8.30
C PHE A 340 30.63 2.86 -7.26
N ILE A 341 30.31 3.11 -6.00
CA ILE A 341 31.22 3.01 -4.87
C ILE A 341 30.77 1.84 -3.99
N CYS A 342 31.55 0.77 -3.90
CA CYS A 342 31.11 -0.46 -3.24
C CYS A 342 30.96 -0.37 -1.70
N GLY A 343 31.51 0.68 -1.09
CA GLY A 343 31.63 0.82 0.37
C GLY A 343 32.74 -0.04 0.98
N LEU A 344 33.00 0.13 2.28
CA LEU A 344 34.08 -0.51 3.04
C LEU A 344 33.67 -1.89 3.55
N SER A 345 34.60 -2.84 3.56
CA SER A 345 34.40 -4.20 4.09
C SER A 345 33.22 -4.93 3.47
N SER A 346 32.93 -4.68 2.20
CA SER A 346 31.74 -5.19 1.50
C SER A 346 32.10 -6.39 0.61
N SER A 347 31.10 -7.24 0.33
CA SER A 347 31.21 -8.35 -0.62
C SER A 347 30.33 -8.09 -1.83
N ASN A 348 30.94 -7.89 -3.00
CA ASN A 348 30.25 -7.58 -4.24
C ASN A 348 30.42 -8.72 -5.23
N PHE A 349 29.30 -9.32 -5.66
CA PHE A 349 29.28 -10.32 -6.71
C PHE A 349 28.55 -9.75 -7.92
N ILE A 350 29.28 -9.63 -9.03
CA ILE A 350 28.82 -9.08 -10.29
C ILE A 350 29.01 -10.17 -11.34
N GLY A 351 27.92 -10.83 -11.74
CA GLY A 351 27.98 -12.03 -12.59
C GLY A 351 28.46 -11.77 -14.02
N GLY A 352 28.36 -10.54 -14.52
CA GLY A 352 28.80 -10.16 -15.86
C GLY A 352 29.58 -8.84 -15.86
N SER A 353 29.40 -8.04 -16.91
CA SER A 353 30.33 -6.94 -17.21
C SER A 353 30.03 -5.64 -16.46
N ILE A 354 31.07 -4.86 -16.22
CA ILE A 354 30.99 -3.47 -15.74
C ILE A 354 31.32 -2.55 -16.90
N THR A 355 30.49 -1.54 -17.12
CA THR A 355 30.74 -0.51 -18.13
C THR A 355 30.64 0.87 -17.50
N THR A 356 31.73 1.62 -17.51
CA THR A 356 31.76 2.98 -16.99
C THR A 356 31.76 3.97 -18.14
N GLY A 357 30.64 4.62 -18.40
CA GLY A 357 30.42 5.57 -19.50
C GLY A 357 30.90 6.99 -19.18
N GLY A 358 32.00 7.14 -18.45
CA GLY A 358 32.59 8.43 -18.07
C GLY A 358 32.67 8.73 -16.57
N GLY A 359 32.05 7.92 -15.70
CA GLY A 359 32.26 7.98 -14.25
C GLY A 359 32.96 6.72 -13.74
N ASP A 360 33.02 6.52 -12.43
CA ASP A 360 33.97 5.58 -11.83
C ASP A 360 33.29 4.34 -11.22
N PHE A 361 33.98 3.21 -11.21
CA PHE A 361 33.67 2.08 -10.36
C PHE A 361 34.78 1.94 -9.32
N SER A 362 34.47 2.19 -8.06
CA SER A 362 35.44 2.20 -6.96
C SER A 362 35.05 1.23 -5.86
N CYS A 363 35.94 0.31 -5.55
CA CYS A 363 35.81 -0.56 -4.39
C CYS A 363 36.39 0.10 -3.13
N GLY A 364 35.78 -0.16 -1.97
CA GLY A 364 36.26 0.36 -0.70
C GLY A 364 37.30 -0.55 -0.05
N LEU A 365 37.92 -0.04 1.02
CA LEU A 365 38.90 -0.77 1.84
C LEU A 365 38.39 -2.15 2.28
N SER A 366 39.25 -3.16 2.27
CA SER A 366 39.00 -4.50 2.81
C SER A 366 37.79 -5.21 2.21
N SER A 367 37.48 -4.91 0.94
CA SER A 367 36.32 -5.49 0.24
C SER A 367 36.70 -6.77 -0.51
N SER A 368 35.71 -7.58 -0.85
CA SER A 368 35.87 -8.69 -1.79
C SER A 368 34.96 -8.49 -2.99
N ASN A 369 35.53 -8.46 -4.19
CA ASN A 369 34.78 -8.23 -5.41
C ASN A 369 34.99 -9.39 -6.38
N TYR A 370 33.90 -9.99 -6.82
CA TYR A 370 33.88 -10.98 -7.88
C TYR A 370 33.18 -10.39 -9.09
N ILE A 371 33.89 -10.29 -10.20
CA ILE A 371 33.39 -9.77 -11.47
C ILE A 371 33.56 -10.87 -12.51
N GLY A 372 32.46 -11.52 -12.88
CA GLY A 372 32.46 -12.63 -13.84
C GLY A 372 32.70 -12.19 -15.28
N GLY A 373 32.35 -10.94 -15.62
CA GLY A 373 32.47 -10.39 -16.97
C GLY A 373 33.68 -9.48 -17.17
N SER A 374 33.61 -8.70 -18.25
CA SER A 374 34.65 -7.74 -18.63
C SER A 374 34.46 -6.39 -17.94
N ILE A 375 35.54 -5.65 -17.78
CA ILE A 375 35.52 -4.24 -17.36
C ILE A 375 35.79 -3.39 -18.59
N ASN A 376 34.84 -2.51 -18.93
CA ASN A 376 34.98 -1.57 -20.04
C ASN A 376 34.88 -0.15 -19.50
N THR A 377 35.98 0.60 -19.49
CA THR A 377 35.98 1.99 -19.04
C THR A 377 35.97 2.94 -20.23
N GLY A 378 34.83 3.54 -20.51
CA GLY A 378 34.59 4.48 -21.61
C GLY A 378 34.84 5.94 -21.25
N GLY A 379 35.75 6.22 -20.30
CA GLY A 379 36.15 7.58 -19.92
C GLY A 379 36.41 7.79 -18.42
N GLY A 380 35.84 6.97 -17.55
CA GLY A 380 36.12 7.00 -16.11
C GLY A 380 36.93 5.80 -15.65
N ASP A 381 37.08 5.61 -14.35
CA ASP A 381 38.07 4.72 -13.77
C ASP A 381 37.47 3.46 -13.13
N PHE A 382 38.22 2.37 -13.11
CA PHE A 382 37.95 1.20 -12.25
C PHE A 382 39.02 1.09 -11.17
N SER A 383 38.62 1.02 -9.90
CA SER A 383 39.53 0.92 -8.75
C SER A 383 39.15 -0.25 -7.83
N CYS A 384 40.10 -1.15 -7.57
CA CYS A 384 39.97 -2.36 -6.73
C CYS A 384 39.91 -2.06 -5.22
N GLY A 385 40.28 -0.85 -4.80
CA GLY A 385 40.29 -0.45 -3.40
C GLY A 385 41.47 -1.04 -2.61
N ILE A 386 41.71 -0.51 -1.41
CA ILE A 386 42.90 -0.84 -0.62
C ILE A 386 42.67 -2.10 0.22
N SER A 387 43.63 -3.02 0.23
CA SER A 387 43.55 -4.29 0.97
C SER A 387 42.33 -5.14 0.57
N SER A 388 41.88 -4.99 -0.68
CA SER A 388 40.76 -5.73 -1.25
C SER A 388 41.21 -7.04 -1.90
N SER A 389 40.25 -7.92 -2.14
CA SER A 389 40.43 -9.13 -2.94
C SER A 389 39.50 -9.07 -4.15
N ASP A 390 40.09 -8.89 -5.32
CA ASP A 390 39.36 -8.70 -6.58
C ASP A 390 39.61 -9.87 -7.54
N TYR A 391 38.53 -10.46 -8.04
CA TYR A 391 38.55 -11.42 -9.12
C TYR A 391 37.84 -10.84 -10.34
N ILE A 392 38.53 -10.82 -11.48
CA ILE A 392 37.98 -10.37 -12.76
C ILE A 392 38.13 -11.51 -13.75
N GLY A 393 37.01 -12.08 -14.19
CA GLY A 393 36.96 -13.23 -15.09
C GLY A 393 37.08 -12.86 -16.58
N GLY A 394 36.77 -11.62 -16.94
CA GLY A 394 36.83 -11.12 -18.32
C GLY A 394 38.04 -10.24 -18.63
N SER A 395 38.04 -9.64 -19.82
CA SER A 395 39.05 -8.67 -20.23
C SER A 395 38.85 -7.31 -19.56
N ILE A 396 39.94 -6.56 -19.39
CA ILE A 396 39.91 -5.15 -18.99
C ILE A 396 40.21 -4.30 -20.24
N ASN A 397 39.25 -3.47 -20.64
CA ASN A 397 39.37 -2.57 -21.79
C ASN A 397 39.20 -1.13 -21.34
N THR A 398 40.30 -0.39 -21.31
CA THR A 398 40.31 1.04 -20.95
C THR A 398 40.23 1.88 -22.22
N GLY A 399 39.01 2.32 -22.57
CA GLY A 399 38.69 3.11 -23.75
C GLY A 399 38.73 4.64 -23.51
N GLY A 400 39.37 5.10 -22.44
CA GLY A 400 39.52 6.53 -22.13
C GLY A 400 39.85 6.84 -20.67
N GLY A 401 39.54 5.93 -19.73
CA GLY A 401 39.94 6.05 -18.32
C GLY A 401 40.95 4.99 -17.89
N GLY A 402 41.08 4.76 -16.59
CA GLY A 402 42.11 3.94 -15.96
C GLY A 402 41.60 2.67 -15.29
N PHE A 403 42.54 1.79 -14.97
CA PHE A 403 42.35 0.65 -14.07
C PHE A 403 43.41 0.73 -12.97
N TYR A 404 42.97 0.68 -11.71
CA TYR A 404 43.81 0.76 -10.52
C TYR A 404 43.56 -0.46 -9.63
N GLY A 405 44.65 -1.18 -9.35
CA GLY A 405 44.67 -2.42 -8.56
C GLY A 405 45.06 -2.20 -7.11
#